data_AF-G7L179-F1
#
_entry.id   AF-G7L179-F1
#
_cell.length_a   1.000
_cell.length_b   1.000
_cell.length_c   1.000
_cell.angle_alpha   90.00
_cell.angle_beta   90.00
_cell.angle_gamma   90.00
#
_symmetry.space_group_name_H-M   'P 1'
#
loop_
_entity.id
_entity.type
_entity.pdbx_description
1 polymer ?
#
loop_
_entity_poly.entity_id
_entity_poly.type
_entity_poly.pdbx_seq_one_letter_code
_entity_poly.pdbx_strand_id
1 'polypeptide(L)'
;MSDPPAKSRVQPEAEAEAEAEPPSVLPDELITEVLSRGDVKSLMRMKCVSKYWNSMISDPRFVKLHMKQSARNAHLTLSLCKSGIDGDNNVVPYPVRGLIENGLITLPSDPYYRLRDKECQYVIGSCNGWLCLLGFSSIGAYRHIWFRFWNPAMGKMTQKLGYICDNVLGLYTHFKFAFGYDVSSDTYKVVLLILDEARNRSNVLVMSLGNNLWRAIQRFPAVPLPFRYSDPGVNDGVYLNGSLNWLALRDSFHSNGVYGWKRVDAEEFVIVSLDLGTETYRRFMPPSGFDGKSPVEPSICILRDYLCFSHDDKRTDLVVWKMEEFGVEESWTELLRISYQNLQSAHLDFVDLQYSQWLPLHLSDRDDTLILANKQERQAILYNLRDNSAVRTRISDKVEWFSAKVHVESLVSDILKVSAS
;
A
#
# COMPACT_ATOMS: atom_id res chain seq x y z
N MET A 1 -95.12 12.84 22.11
CA MET A 1 -95.31 11.57 21.38
C MET A 1 -94.44 11.63 20.13
N SER A 2 -93.20 11.14 20.22
CA SER A 2 -92.42 10.67 19.06
C SER A 2 -91.33 9.73 19.60
N ASP A 3 -91.62 8.43 19.72
CA ASP A 3 -90.58 7.41 19.90
C ASP A 3 -90.00 7.05 18.52
N PRO A 4 -88.67 6.97 18.36
CA PRO A 4 -88.04 6.46 17.14
C PRO A 4 -87.92 4.91 17.15
N PRO A 5 -87.89 4.26 15.98
CA PRO A 5 -87.94 2.80 15.90
C PRO A 5 -86.57 2.11 16.01
N ALA A 6 -86.62 0.97 16.71
CA ALA A 6 -85.87 -0.29 16.55
C ALA A 6 -84.38 -0.28 16.12
N LYS A 7 -83.52 -0.66 17.08
CA LYS A 7 -82.16 -1.18 16.82
C LYS A 7 -82.25 -2.61 16.25
N SER A 8 -81.76 -2.83 15.04
CA SER A 8 -81.44 -4.18 14.54
C SER A 8 -80.00 -4.55 14.92
N ARG A 9 -79.85 -5.79 15.35
CA ARG A 9 -78.64 -6.42 15.88
C ARG A 9 -77.81 -6.95 14.71
N VAL A 10 -76.60 -6.45 14.52
CA VAL A 10 -75.58 -7.05 13.63
C VAL A 10 -74.55 -7.76 14.53
N GLN A 11 -74.32 -9.04 14.24
CA GLN A 11 -73.34 -9.91 14.90
C GLN A 11 -71.92 -9.48 14.53
N PRO A 12 -70.90 -9.68 15.39
CA PRO A 12 -69.52 -9.43 15.01
C PRO A 12 -69.04 -10.54 14.06
N GLU A 13 -68.59 -10.14 12.87
CA GLU A 13 -67.78 -11.00 11.99
C GLU A 13 -66.47 -11.34 12.70
N ALA A 14 -66.18 -12.63 12.82
CA ALA A 14 -64.90 -13.11 13.28
C ALA A 14 -63.87 -12.87 12.16
N GLU A 15 -63.11 -11.78 12.26
CA GLU A 15 -61.87 -11.63 11.50
C GLU A 15 -60.88 -12.69 12.02
N ALA A 16 -60.61 -13.68 11.18
CA ALA A 16 -59.53 -14.62 11.39
C ALA A 16 -58.21 -13.84 11.38
N GLU A 17 -57.56 -13.73 12.54
CA GLU A 17 -56.16 -13.32 12.63
C GLU A 17 -55.34 -14.28 11.76
N ALA A 18 -54.87 -13.80 10.62
CA ALA A 18 -53.82 -14.48 9.87
C ALA A 18 -52.58 -14.48 10.78
N GLU A 19 -52.24 -15.65 11.34
CA GLU A 19 -50.95 -15.89 11.97
C GLU A 19 -49.87 -15.52 10.95
N ALA A 20 -49.27 -14.35 11.12
CA ALA A 20 -48.09 -13.97 10.37
C ALA A 20 -46.99 -15.00 10.69
N GLU A 21 -46.49 -15.70 9.66
CA GLU A 21 -45.35 -16.58 9.82
C GLU A 21 -44.23 -15.83 10.57
N PRO A 22 -43.59 -16.45 11.58
CA PRO A 22 -42.52 -15.79 12.30
C PRO A 22 -41.45 -15.39 11.29
N PRO A 23 -40.94 -14.14 11.35
CA PRO A 23 -39.94 -13.66 10.40
C PRO A 23 -38.79 -14.66 10.39
N SER A 24 -38.43 -15.16 9.20
CA SER A 24 -37.30 -16.07 9.03
C SER A 24 -36.03 -15.34 9.42
N VAL A 25 -35.58 -15.56 10.67
CA VAL A 25 -34.35 -14.96 11.19
C VAL A 25 -33.18 -15.69 10.53
N LEU A 26 -32.49 -15.01 9.62
CA LEU A 26 -31.23 -15.48 9.06
C LEU A 26 -30.23 -15.72 10.20
N PRO A 27 -29.53 -16.87 10.24
CA PRO A 27 -28.46 -17.12 11.21
C PRO A 27 -27.34 -16.07 11.16
N ASP A 28 -26.79 -15.72 12.32
CA ASP A 28 -25.69 -14.76 12.50
C ASP A 28 -24.48 -15.06 11.63
N GLU A 29 -24.19 -16.34 11.39
CA GLU A 29 -23.09 -16.79 10.54
C GLU A 29 -23.29 -16.39 9.08
N LEU A 30 -24.51 -16.53 8.56
CA LEU A 30 -24.85 -16.13 7.18
C LEU A 30 -24.87 -14.62 7.04
N ILE A 31 -25.39 -13.92 8.04
CA ILE A 31 -25.33 -12.45 8.10
C ILE A 31 -23.87 -12.00 8.06
N THR A 32 -23.03 -12.56 8.93
CA THR A 32 -21.60 -12.24 9.01
C THR A 32 -20.89 -12.46 7.69
N GLU A 33 -21.12 -13.60 7.03
CA GLU A 33 -20.54 -13.94 5.73
C GLU A 33 -20.96 -12.94 4.65
N VAL A 34 -22.25 -12.58 4.57
CA VAL A 34 -22.75 -11.59 3.60
C VAL A 34 -22.11 -10.21 3.84
N LEU A 35 -22.08 -9.75 5.08
CA LEU A 35 -21.55 -8.44 5.43
C LEU A 35 -20.04 -8.34 5.26
N SER A 36 -19.31 -9.43 5.48
CA SER A 36 -17.85 -9.47 5.30
C SER A 36 -17.43 -9.14 3.86
N ARG A 37 -18.35 -9.22 2.89
CA ARG A 37 -18.12 -8.91 1.48
C ARG A 37 -18.46 -7.46 1.12
N GLY A 38 -19.09 -6.72 2.03
CA GLY A 38 -19.47 -5.33 1.83
C GLY A 38 -18.28 -4.38 1.90
N ASP A 39 -18.42 -3.22 1.25
CA ASP A 39 -17.45 -2.13 1.39
C ASP A 39 -17.54 -1.49 2.79
N VAL A 40 -16.43 -0.90 3.25
CA VAL A 40 -16.34 -0.32 4.60
C VAL A 40 -17.36 0.80 4.79
N LYS A 41 -17.60 1.62 3.78
CA LYS A 41 -18.52 2.76 3.87
C LYS A 41 -19.96 2.32 4.11
N SER A 42 -20.41 1.26 3.44
CA SER A 42 -21.70 0.63 3.62
C SER A 42 -21.80 -0.01 5.01
N LEU A 43 -20.76 -0.72 5.46
CA LEU A 43 -20.70 -1.30 6.81
C LEU A 43 -20.79 -0.23 7.90
N MET A 44 -20.07 0.89 7.74
CA MET A 44 -20.14 2.02 8.67
C MET A 44 -21.54 2.64 8.76
N ARG A 45 -22.29 2.69 7.64
CA ARG A 45 -23.71 3.10 7.65
C ARG A 45 -24.59 2.08 8.37
N MET A 46 -24.34 0.79 8.20
CA MET A 46 -25.10 -0.28 8.87
C MET A 46 -24.91 -0.28 10.39
N LYS A 47 -23.74 0.15 10.90
CA LYS A 47 -23.54 0.35 12.34
C LYS A 47 -24.54 1.34 12.95
N CYS A 48 -25.06 2.29 12.18
CA CYS A 48 -26.04 3.27 12.64
C CYS A 48 -27.48 2.73 12.70
N VAL A 49 -27.75 1.55 12.11
CA VAL A 49 -29.11 0.99 12.01
C VAL A 49 -29.57 0.39 13.33
N SER A 50 -28.71 -0.32 14.05
CA SER A 50 -29.05 -0.89 15.37
C SER A 50 -27.81 -1.17 16.24
N LYS A 51 -28.04 -1.38 17.53
CA LYS A 51 -26.99 -1.83 18.47
C LYS A 51 -26.43 -3.21 18.10
N TYR A 52 -27.26 -4.12 17.60
CA TYR A 52 -26.85 -5.47 17.20
C TYR A 52 -25.87 -5.40 16.02
N TRP A 53 -26.25 -4.68 14.96
CA TRP A 53 -25.42 -4.40 13.79
C TRP A 53 -24.09 -3.72 14.16
N ASN A 54 -24.14 -2.72 15.04
CA ASN A 54 -22.93 -2.07 15.56
C ASN A 54 -22.00 -3.04 16.30
N SER A 55 -22.56 -3.91 17.15
CA SER A 55 -21.80 -4.91 17.92
C SER A 55 -21.13 -5.93 17.00
N MET A 56 -21.87 -6.48 16.04
CA MET A 56 -21.35 -7.48 15.10
C MET A 56 -20.22 -6.91 14.22
N ILE A 57 -20.42 -5.72 13.64
CA ILE A 57 -19.42 -5.10 12.74
C ILE A 57 -18.18 -4.61 13.51
N SER A 58 -18.33 -4.29 14.80
CA SER A 58 -17.19 -3.90 15.66
C SER A 58 -16.45 -5.08 16.27
N ASP A 59 -16.96 -6.30 16.12
CA ASP A 59 -16.33 -7.50 16.67
C ASP A 59 -14.95 -7.73 16.01
N PRO A 60 -13.88 -7.96 16.79
CA PRO A 60 -12.54 -8.16 16.23
C PRO A 60 -12.45 -9.33 15.23
N ARG A 61 -13.24 -10.39 15.41
CA ARG A 61 -13.27 -11.54 14.49
C ARG A 61 -13.93 -11.14 13.19
N PHE A 62 -15.01 -10.36 13.24
CA PHE A 62 -15.63 -9.76 12.06
C PHE A 62 -14.64 -8.87 11.30
N VAL A 63 -13.94 -7.98 12.00
CA VAL A 63 -12.94 -7.08 11.39
C VAL A 63 -11.84 -7.87 10.69
N LYS A 64 -11.32 -8.94 11.33
CA LYS A 64 -10.29 -9.81 10.74
C LYS A 64 -10.81 -10.58 9.52
N LEU A 65 -12.04 -11.08 9.56
CA LEU A 65 -12.69 -11.76 8.44
C LEU A 65 -12.89 -10.80 7.27
N HIS A 66 -13.46 -9.62 7.53
CA HIS A 66 -13.67 -8.56 6.55
C HIS A 66 -12.36 -8.12 5.91
N MET A 67 -11.29 -7.93 6.68
CA MET A 67 -9.99 -7.53 6.15
C MET A 67 -9.42 -8.56 5.16
N LYS A 68 -9.53 -9.87 5.47
CA LYS A 68 -9.12 -10.94 4.54
C LYS A 68 -9.94 -10.92 3.25
N GLN A 69 -11.24 -10.67 3.36
CA GLN A 69 -12.13 -10.62 2.20
C GLN A 69 -11.89 -9.36 1.36
N SER A 70 -11.65 -8.22 2.00
CA SER A 70 -11.33 -6.93 1.37
C SER A 70 -10.03 -6.95 0.59
N ALA A 71 -9.06 -7.79 0.96
CA ALA A 71 -7.82 -7.96 0.20
C ALA A 71 -8.06 -8.37 -1.26
N ARG A 72 -9.19 -9.05 -1.53
CA ARG A 72 -9.62 -9.42 -2.89
C ARG A 72 -10.14 -8.24 -3.73
N ASN A 73 -10.46 -7.13 -3.07
CA ASN A 73 -10.96 -5.89 -3.67
C ASN A 73 -9.99 -4.75 -3.36
N ALA A 74 -8.71 -4.96 -3.70
CA ALA A 74 -7.66 -4.01 -3.43
C ALA A 74 -7.93 -2.64 -4.10
N HIS A 75 -7.42 -1.61 -3.45
CA HIS A 75 -7.33 -0.25 -3.96
C HIS A 75 -5.88 0.10 -4.23
N LEU A 76 -5.64 1.05 -5.12
CA LEU A 76 -4.37 1.73 -5.25
C LEU A 76 -4.49 3.13 -4.67
N THR A 77 -3.63 3.45 -3.73
CA THR A 77 -3.46 4.82 -3.25
C THR A 77 -2.73 5.62 -4.30
N LEU A 78 -3.42 6.59 -4.92
CA LEU A 78 -2.87 7.45 -5.96
C LEU A 78 -2.48 8.80 -5.37
N SER A 79 -1.19 9.12 -5.45
CA SER A 79 -0.66 10.44 -5.10
C SER A 79 -0.74 11.36 -6.33
N LEU A 80 -1.31 12.54 -6.12
CA LEU A 80 -1.58 13.52 -7.17
C LEU A 80 -0.81 14.79 -6.90
N CYS A 81 -0.04 15.25 -7.87
CA CYS A 81 0.71 16.50 -7.79
C CYS A 81 0.05 17.55 -8.68
N LYS A 82 -0.64 18.52 -8.06
CA LYS A 82 -1.15 19.69 -8.78
C LYS A 82 -0.01 20.69 -8.98
N SER A 83 0.33 21.01 -10.23
CA SER A 83 1.35 22.01 -10.53
C SER A 83 0.84 23.43 -10.23
N GLY A 84 1.55 24.19 -9.39
CA GLY A 84 1.29 25.60 -9.06
C GLY A 84 1.94 26.02 -7.72
N ILE A 85 2.00 27.33 -7.45
CA ILE A 85 2.57 27.91 -6.20
C ILE A 85 1.82 27.42 -4.94
N ASP A 86 0.54 27.06 -5.10
CA ASP A 86 -0.32 26.49 -4.06
C ASP A 86 -0.58 24.98 -4.23
N GLY A 87 0.21 24.26 -5.04
CA GLY A 87 -0.02 22.84 -5.36
C GLY A 87 -0.25 21.95 -4.14
N ASP A 88 -1.48 21.47 -3.95
CA ASP A 88 -1.82 20.51 -2.91
C ASP A 88 -1.64 19.09 -3.42
N ASN A 89 -0.84 18.31 -2.68
CA ASN A 89 -0.73 16.88 -2.90
C ASN A 89 -2.00 16.20 -2.35
N ASN A 90 -2.68 15.47 -3.21
CA ASN A 90 -3.83 14.66 -2.83
C ASN A 90 -3.46 13.19 -2.82
N VAL A 91 -4.10 12.44 -1.93
CA VAL A 91 -3.92 10.99 -1.82
C VAL A 91 -5.29 10.35 -1.82
N VAL A 92 -5.60 9.62 -2.89
CA VAL A 92 -6.91 9.01 -3.10
C VAL A 92 -6.75 7.50 -3.20
N PRO A 93 -7.35 6.71 -2.29
CA PRO A 93 -7.55 5.28 -2.52
C PRO A 93 -8.55 5.08 -3.67
N TYR A 94 -8.10 4.45 -4.75
CA TYR A 94 -8.91 4.20 -5.93
C TYR A 94 -9.09 2.69 -6.15
N PRO A 95 -10.30 2.17 -6.35
CA PRO A 95 -10.52 0.74 -6.55
C PRO A 95 -9.77 0.22 -7.77
N VAL A 96 -8.98 -0.85 -7.63
CA VAL A 96 -8.25 -1.49 -8.74
C VAL A 96 -9.20 -1.90 -9.85
N ARG A 97 -10.35 -2.48 -9.50
CA ARG A 97 -11.36 -2.91 -10.46
C ARG A 97 -11.86 -1.76 -11.35
N GLY A 98 -12.12 -0.60 -10.75
CA GLY A 98 -12.55 0.59 -11.50
C GLY A 98 -11.48 1.04 -12.49
N LEU A 99 -10.20 0.85 -12.14
CA LEU A 99 -9.08 1.18 -13.02
C LEU A 99 -9.01 0.23 -14.22
N ILE A 100 -9.19 -1.07 -13.98
CA ILE A 100 -9.14 -2.11 -15.02
C ILE A 100 -10.34 -1.99 -15.98
N GLU A 101 -11.56 -1.81 -15.45
CA GLU A 101 -12.79 -1.82 -16.26
C GLU A 101 -12.96 -0.56 -17.12
N ASN A 102 -12.66 0.63 -16.57
CA ASN A 102 -12.96 1.88 -17.25
C ASN A 102 -11.74 2.54 -17.88
N GLY A 103 -10.53 2.26 -17.39
CA GLY A 103 -9.28 2.91 -17.79
C GLY A 103 -9.21 4.43 -17.54
N LEU A 104 -10.36 5.09 -17.30
CA LEU A 104 -10.54 6.49 -17.01
C LEU A 104 -10.64 6.68 -15.51
N ILE A 105 -9.71 7.45 -14.93
CA ILE A 105 -9.77 7.79 -13.51
C ILE A 105 -10.46 9.14 -13.34
N THR A 106 -11.67 9.10 -12.81
CA THR A 106 -12.36 10.30 -12.31
C THR A 106 -12.08 10.44 -10.83
N LEU A 107 -11.30 11.44 -10.46
CA LEU A 107 -10.89 11.65 -9.07
C LEU A 107 -11.83 12.61 -8.36
N PRO A 108 -12.19 12.33 -7.10
CA PRO A 108 -12.99 13.25 -6.30
C PRO A 108 -12.16 14.51 -5.99
N SER A 109 -12.71 15.70 -6.29
CA SER A 109 -12.16 16.98 -5.84
C SER A 109 -12.59 17.29 -4.41
N ASP A 110 -12.39 16.34 -3.51
CA ASP A 110 -12.79 16.44 -2.09
C ASP A 110 -11.58 16.87 -1.24
N PRO A 111 -11.68 17.97 -0.46
CA PRO A 111 -10.66 18.36 0.52
C PRO A 111 -10.27 17.24 1.49
N TYR A 112 -11.17 16.27 1.72
CA TYR A 112 -10.90 15.08 2.52
C TYR A 112 -9.64 14.32 2.08
N TYR A 113 -9.23 14.36 0.81
CA TYR A 113 -8.04 13.68 0.31
C TYR A 113 -6.78 14.55 0.26
N ARG A 114 -6.86 15.83 0.64
CA ARG A 114 -5.68 16.73 0.68
C ARG A 114 -4.76 16.34 1.82
N LEU A 115 -3.46 16.22 1.51
CA LEU A 115 -2.43 15.96 2.51
C LEU A 115 -2.08 17.21 3.32
N ARG A 116 -2.14 18.40 2.72
CA ARG A 116 -1.86 19.67 3.43
C ARG A 116 -2.81 19.89 4.61
N ASP A 117 -4.10 19.60 4.43
CA ASP A 117 -5.11 19.67 5.50
C ASP A 117 -4.83 18.67 6.63
N LYS A 118 -4.01 17.66 6.37
CA LYS A 118 -3.52 16.66 7.34
C LYS A 118 -2.14 17.01 7.87
N GLU A 119 -1.58 18.16 7.49
CA GLU A 119 -0.22 18.58 7.82
C GLU A 119 0.81 17.50 7.43
N CYS A 120 0.60 16.87 6.27
CA CYS A 120 1.47 15.84 5.72
C CYS A 120 1.79 16.17 4.25
N GLN A 121 2.80 15.53 3.68
CA GLN A 121 3.19 15.72 2.28
C GLN A 121 3.26 14.42 1.49
N TYR A 122 3.49 13.28 2.16
CA TYR A 122 3.72 11.99 1.48
C TYR A 122 3.05 10.81 2.19
N VAL A 123 2.82 9.73 1.43
CA VAL A 123 2.42 8.42 1.95
C VAL A 123 3.66 7.53 1.94
N ILE A 124 4.05 6.99 3.09
CA ILE A 124 5.23 6.12 3.18
C ILE A 124 4.87 4.64 3.09
N GLY A 125 3.61 4.27 3.28
CA GLY A 125 3.20 2.88 3.23
C GLY A 125 1.74 2.67 3.61
N SER A 126 1.26 1.45 3.40
CA SER A 126 -0.10 1.01 3.66
C SER A 126 -0.02 -0.37 4.32
N CYS A 127 -0.71 -0.56 5.44
CA CYS A 127 -0.76 -1.84 6.14
C CYS A 127 -2.10 -1.97 6.88
N ASN A 128 -2.80 -3.09 6.71
CA ASN A 128 -4.06 -3.41 7.40
C ASN A 128 -5.11 -2.27 7.37
N GLY A 129 -5.18 -1.54 6.26
CA GLY A 129 -6.08 -0.40 6.02
C GLY A 129 -5.69 0.93 6.65
N TRP A 130 -4.50 1.00 7.26
CA TRP A 130 -3.88 2.27 7.65
C TRP A 130 -2.86 2.70 6.60
N LEU A 131 -2.97 3.96 6.17
CA LEU A 131 -1.93 4.68 5.46
C LEU A 131 -1.05 5.38 6.48
N CYS A 132 0.26 5.19 6.37
CA CYS A 132 1.22 5.98 7.13
C CYS A 132 1.62 7.21 6.31
N LEU A 133 1.35 8.39 6.85
CA LEU A 133 1.61 9.68 6.25
C LEU A 133 2.83 10.32 6.91
N LEU A 134 3.67 10.94 6.09
CA LEU A 134 4.86 11.69 6.49
C LEU A 134 4.58 13.18 6.38
N GLY A 135 4.81 13.88 7.48
CA GLY A 135 4.82 15.33 7.57
C GLY A 135 6.20 15.87 7.91
N PHE A 136 6.56 17.01 7.36
CA PHE A 136 7.74 17.74 7.78
C PHE A 136 7.57 19.26 7.69
N SER A 137 8.35 19.98 8.50
CA SER A 137 8.55 21.42 8.40
C SER A 137 10.03 21.75 8.54
N SER A 138 10.46 22.83 7.91
CA SER A 138 11.83 23.32 7.99
C SER A 138 11.85 24.62 8.78
N ILE A 139 12.65 24.68 9.85
CA ILE A 139 12.87 25.88 10.67
C ILE A 139 14.37 26.13 10.70
N GLY A 140 14.81 27.15 9.95
CA GLY A 140 16.24 27.43 9.76
C GLY A 140 16.96 26.23 9.11
N ALA A 141 17.97 25.71 9.80
CA ALA A 141 18.75 24.55 9.38
C ALA A 141 18.15 23.20 9.82
N TYR A 142 17.04 23.19 10.55
CA TYR A 142 16.46 21.97 11.11
C TYR A 142 15.20 21.55 10.37
N ARG A 143 15.04 20.23 10.19
CA ARG A 143 13.81 19.62 9.67
C ARG A 143 13.16 18.84 10.79
N HIS A 144 11.94 19.25 11.11
CA HIS A 144 11.06 18.53 12.01
C HIS A 144 10.24 17.56 11.18
N ILE A 145 10.29 16.28 11.53
CA ILE A 145 9.58 15.21 10.86
C ILE A 145 8.58 14.61 11.83
N TRP A 146 7.37 14.30 11.37
CA TRP A 146 6.35 13.60 12.14
C TRP A 146 5.54 12.66 11.24
N PHE A 147 4.80 11.77 11.88
CA PHE A 147 3.95 10.80 11.21
C PHE A 147 2.50 10.94 11.65
N ARG A 148 1.58 10.62 10.75
CA ARG A 148 0.16 10.42 11.06
C ARG A 148 -0.32 9.15 10.39
N PHE A 149 -1.24 8.44 11.03
CA PHE A 149 -1.84 7.24 10.48
C PHE A 149 -3.28 7.53 10.15
N TRP A 150 -3.66 7.22 8.91
CA TRP A 150 -4.96 7.54 8.35
C TRP A 150 -5.63 6.28 7.85
N ASN A 151 -6.86 6.04 8.28
CA ASN A 151 -7.76 5.08 7.66
C ASN A 151 -8.82 5.87 6.86
N PRO A 152 -8.66 6.01 5.53
CA PRO A 152 -9.58 6.78 4.69
C PRO A 152 -11.00 6.22 4.69
N ALA A 153 -11.11 4.90 4.68
CA ALA A 153 -12.39 4.20 4.59
C ALA A 153 -13.28 4.47 5.82
N MET A 154 -12.66 4.76 6.96
CA MET A 154 -13.37 5.02 8.21
C MET A 154 -13.37 6.47 8.69
N GLY A 155 -12.67 7.38 8.01
CA GLY A 155 -12.57 8.75 8.53
C GLY A 155 -11.69 8.90 9.77
N LYS A 156 -10.83 7.92 10.09
CA LYS A 156 -10.02 7.93 11.32
C LYS A 156 -8.59 8.39 11.05
N MET A 157 -8.06 9.23 11.95
CA MET A 157 -6.71 9.79 11.86
C MET A 157 -6.10 9.90 13.25
N THR A 158 -4.81 9.60 13.37
CA THR A 158 -4.07 9.83 14.62
C THR A 158 -3.61 11.28 14.77
N GLN A 159 -3.23 11.65 16.00
CA GLN A 159 -2.41 12.84 16.21
C GLN A 159 -1.02 12.67 15.55
N LYS A 160 -0.22 13.74 15.55
CA LYS A 160 1.18 13.68 15.09
C LYS A 160 2.00 12.84 16.07
N LEU A 161 2.75 11.89 15.52
CA LEU A 161 3.54 10.91 16.24
C LEU A 161 4.98 10.90 15.71
N GLY A 162 5.90 10.30 16.46
CA GLY A 162 7.25 10.00 16.00
C GLY A 162 8.08 11.21 15.64
N TYR A 163 8.01 12.28 16.43
CA TYR A 163 8.79 13.48 16.16
C TYR A 163 10.29 13.20 16.10
N ILE A 164 10.91 13.59 15.00
CA ILE A 164 12.36 13.62 14.83
C ILE A 164 12.74 15.05 14.47
N CYS A 165 13.78 15.56 15.12
CA CYS A 165 14.45 16.78 14.72
C CYS A 165 15.79 16.39 14.12
N ASP A 166 16.00 16.71 12.85
CA ASP A 166 17.27 16.46 12.18
C ASP A 166 17.90 17.75 11.66
N ASN A 167 19.23 17.81 11.70
CA ASN A 167 19.98 18.94 11.18
C ASN A 167 20.22 18.74 9.69
N VAL A 168 19.51 19.51 8.86
CA VAL A 168 19.46 19.41 7.39
C VAL A 168 20.79 19.76 6.73
N LEU A 169 21.80 20.20 7.49
CA LEU A 169 23.12 20.58 6.97
C LEU A 169 23.99 19.41 6.53
N GLY A 170 23.54 18.16 6.67
CA GLY A 170 24.13 17.03 5.95
C GLY A 170 23.68 17.02 4.50
N LEU A 171 24.40 17.72 3.59
CA LEU A 171 24.18 17.63 2.13
C LEU A 171 24.26 16.19 1.57
N TYR A 172 24.69 15.23 2.40
CA TYR A 172 24.94 13.83 2.08
C TYR A 172 24.13 12.85 2.96
N THR A 173 23.09 13.32 3.65
CA THR A 173 22.20 12.47 4.46
C THR A 173 20.87 12.19 3.76
N HIS A 174 20.56 10.90 3.56
CA HIS A 174 19.33 10.44 2.92
C HIS A 174 18.46 9.65 3.90
N PHE A 175 17.14 9.85 3.81
CA PHE A 175 16.14 9.18 4.65
C PHE A 175 15.29 8.26 3.82
N LYS A 176 15.14 7.01 4.25
CA LYS A 176 14.13 6.08 3.74
C LYS A 176 13.21 5.67 4.87
N PHE A 177 11.92 5.63 4.58
CA PHE A 177 10.90 5.23 5.53
C PHE A 177 10.20 3.98 5.02
N ALA A 178 9.85 3.09 5.94
CA ALA A 178 9.02 1.94 5.66
C ALA A 178 8.05 1.71 6.81
N PHE A 179 6.88 1.19 6.50
CA PHE A 179 5.79 0.99 7.45
C PHE A 179 5.28 -0.45 7.36
N GLY A 180 5.09 -1.07 8.52
CA GLY A 180 4.59 -2.44 8.59
C GLY A 180 3.99 -2.76 9.95
N TYR A 181 3.44 -3.95 10.04
CA TYR A 181 2.80 -4.47 11.24
C TYR A 181 3.62 -5.63 11.81
N ASP A 182 4.03 -5.49 13.07
CA ASP A 182 4.69 -6.53 13.85
C ASP A 182 3.62 -7.44 14.45
N VAL A 183 3.57 -8.67 13.93
CA VAL A 183 2.61 -9.69 14.35
C VAL A 183 2.84 -10.14 15.79
N SER A 184 4.10 -10.09 16.27
CA SER A 184 4.47 -10.62 17.59
C SER A 184 4.07 -9.71 18.74
N SER A 185 4.23 -8.39 18.57
CA SER A 185 3.84 -7.37 19.55
C SER A 185 2.50 -6.73 19.24
N ASP A 186 1.82 -7.21 18.21
CA ASP A 186 0.52 -6.74 17.75
C ASP A 186 0.49 -5.21 17.52
N THR A 187 1.55 -4.66 16.95
CA THR A 187 1.66 -3.21 16.81
C THR A 187 2.26 -2.82 15.48
N TYR A 188 2.00 -1.60 15.07
CA TYR A 188 2.61 -1.06 13.87
C TYR A 188 3.97 -0.46 14.19
N LYS A 189 4.90 -0.63 13.25
CA LYS A 189 6.24 -0.06 13.33
C LYS A 189 6.52 0.79 12.10
N VAL A 190 7.22 1.90 12.34
CA VAL A 190 7.85 2.71 11.30
C VAL A 190 9.35 2.52 11.42
N VAL A 191 10.00 2.21 10.31
CA VAL A 191 11.45 2.08 10.21
C VAL A 191 11.99 3.25 9.43
N LEU A 192 12.99 3.93 10.00
CA LEU A 192 13.74 5.00 9.39
C LEU A 192 15.17 4.53 9.15
N LEU A 193 15.57 4.51 7.88
CA LEU A 193 16.96 4.30 7.46
C LEU A 193 17.59 5.66 7.18
N ILE A 194 18.67 5.98 7.90
CA ILE A 194 19.48 7.18 7.71
C ILE A 194 20.81 6.76 7.10
N LEU A 195 21.08 7.24 5.89
CA LEU A 195 22.32 6.98 5.17
C LEU A 195 23.15 8.25 5.18
N ASP A 196 24.30 8.22 5.86
CA ASP A 196 25.30 9.29 5.86
C ASP A 196 26.43 8.88 4.91
N GLU A 197 26.39 9.39 3.67
CA GLU A 197 27.39 9.02 2.66
C GLU A 197 28.79 9.49 3.05
N ALA A 198 28.89 10.71 3.60
CA ALA A 198 30.16 11.33 3.94
C ALA A 198 30.94 10.52 4.99
N ARG A 199 30.22 9.89 5.92
CA ARG A 199 30.81 9.05 6.96
C ARG A 199 30.76 7.56 6.64
N ASN A 200 30.16 7.17 5.51
CA ASN A 200 29.90 5.78 5.16
C ASN A 200 29.19 5.05 6.33
N ARG A 201 28.08 5.62 6.80
CA ARG A 201 27.31 5.09 7.94
C ARG A 201 25.84 4.91 7.58
N SER A 202 25.30 3.76 7.95
CA SER A 202 23.86 3.51 7.99
C SER A 202 23.40 3.44 9.44
N ASN A 203 22.41 4.25 9.80
CA ASN A 203 21.71 4.15 11.08
C ASN A 203 20.26 3.74 10.82
N VAL A 204 19.73 2.89 11.68
CA VAL A 204 18.34 2.42 11.59
C VAL A 204 17.64 2.72 12.89
N LEU A 205 16.58 3.50 12.79
CA LEU A 205 15.69 3.79 13.91
C LEU A 205 14.36 3.09 13.66
N VAL A 206 13.78 2.53 14.71
CA VAL A 206 12.46 1.92 14.68
C VAL A 206 11.59 2.63 15.71
N MET A 207 10.37 2.96 15.31
CA MET A 207 9.33 3.45 16.21
C MET A 207 8.19 2.46 16.22
N SER A 208 7.82 2.00 17.41
CA SER A 208 6.57 1.26 17.64
C SER A 208 5.46 2.23 18.00
N LEU A 209 4.26 2.01 17.47
CA LEU A 209 3.13 2.91 17.74
C LEU A 209 2.67 2.88 19.20
N GLY A 210 2.83 1.74 19.87
CA GLY A 210 2.41 1.58 21.27
C GLY A 210 3.14 2.51 22.25
N ASN A 211 4.43 2.83 22.02
CA ASN A 211 5.22 3.68 22.91
C ASN A 211 5.63 5.02 22.29
N ASN A 212 5.49 5.19 20.97
CA ASN A 212 5.80 6.43 20.24
C ASN A 212 7.26 6.91 20.44
N LEU A 213 8.19 5.98 20.68
CA LEU A 213 9.60 6.29 20.89
C LEU A 213 10.45 5.67 19.78
N TRP A 214 11.38 6.47 19.27
CA TRP A 214 12.42 6.01 18.36
C TRP A 214 13.52 5.32 19.15
N ARG A 215 13.94 4.15 18.69
CA ARG A 215 15.10 3.43 19.21
C ARG A 215 16.00 2.99 18.07
N ALA A 216 17.31 3.03 18.31
CA ALA A 216 18.27 2.53 17.35
C ALA A 216 18.35 1.00 17.42
N ILE A 217 18.43 0.35 16.26
CA ILE A 217 18.73 -1.07 16.13
C ILE A 217 20.08 -1.28 15.44
N GLN A 218 20.43 -2.53 15.17
CA GLN A 218 21.63 -2.85 14.40
C GLN A 218 21.65 -2.07 13.07
N ARG A 219 22.86 -1.63 12.68
CA ARG A 219 23.08 -0.90 11.43
C ARG A 219 22.56 -1.70 10.24
N PHE A 220 22.10 -0.97 9.23
CA PHE A 220 21.61 -1.59 8.01
C PHE A 220 22.78 -2.33 7.34
N PRO A 221 22.63 -3.63 7.05
CA PRO A 221 23.74 -4.50 6.71
C PRO A 221 24.13 -4.43 5.22
N ALA A 222 23.78 -3.37 4.51
CA ALA A 222 23.96 -3.20 3.07
C ALA A 222 23.79 -1.70 2.69
N VAL A 223 23.74 -1.38 1.40
CA VAL A 223 23.36 -0.06 0.88
C VAL A 223 22.03 -0.16 0.11
N PRO A 224 20.90 0.37 0.63
CA PRO A 224 19.59 0.18 0.01
C PRO A 224 19.41 1.00 -1.28
N LEU A 225 18.78 0.41 -2.28
CA LEU A 225 18.37 1.04 -3.54
C LEU A 225 16.95 1.62 -3.46
N PRO A 226 16.61 2.64 -4.27
CA PRO A 226 17.51 3.50 -5.03
C PRO A 226 18.37 4.38 -4.12
N PHE A 227 19.62 4.62 -4.49
CA PHE A 227 20.63 5.16 -3.57
C PHE A 227 20.61 6.70 -3.40
N ARG A 228 20.16 7.49 -4.40
CA ARG A 228 20.39 8.97 -4.41
C ARG A 228 19.20 9.88 -4.76
N TYR A 229 18.09 9.36 -5.29
CA TYR A 229 17.05 10.18 -5.92
C TYR A 229 15.61 9.68 -5.73
N SER A 230 15.30 8.92 -4.68
CA SER A 230 13.88 8.75 -4.35
C SER A 230 13.33 10.09 -3.90
N ASP A 231 12.34 10.60 -4.63
CA ASP A 231 11.50 11.67 -4.12
C ASP A 231 11.00 11.23 -2.74
N PRO A 232 11.05 12.10 -1.71
CA PRO A 232 10.49 11.76 -0.42
C PRO A 232 9.04 11.32 -0.65
N GLY A 233 8.70 10.07 -0.33
CA GLY A 233 7.40 9.46 -0.66
C GLY A 233 7.46 8.18 -1.50
N VAL A 234 8.59 7.88 -2.14
CA VAL A 234 8.82 6.54 -2.67
C VAL A 234 9.18 5.61 -1.50
N ASN A 235 8.24 4.75 -1.12
CA ASN A 235 8.53 3.65 -0.21
C ASN A 235 9.53 2.70 -0.91
N ASP A 236 10.74 2.64 -0.37
CA ASP A 236 11.81 1.79 -0.89
C ASP A 236 11.79 0.38 -0.28
N GLY A 237 10.92 0.15 0.71
CA GLY A 237 10.76 -1.13 1.39
C GLY A 237 9.37 -1.73 1.21
N VAL A 238 9.28 -3.02 0.92
CA VAL A 238 8.00 -3.71 0.78
C VAL A 238 7.69 -4.56 2.02
N TYR A 239 6.48 -4.40 2.56
CA TYR A 239 6.01 -5.17 3.70
C TYR A 239 5.43 -6.50 3.24
N LEU A 240 5.88 -7.60 3.87
CA LEU A 240 5.32 -8.93 3.69
C LEU A 240 5.45 -9.72 4.99
N ASN A 241 4.34 -10.29 5.48
CA ASN A 241 4.30 -11.24 6.59
C ASN A 241 5.16 -10.84 7.81
N GLY A 242 4.97 -9.62 8.32
CA GLY A 242 5.70 -9.14 9.50
C GLY A 242 7.14 -8.69 9.23
N SER A 243 7.59 -8.70 7.98
CA SER A 243 8.93 -8.28 7.59
C SER A 243 8.89 -7.13 6.59
N LEU A 244 9.90 -6.25 6.66
CA LEU A 244 10.14 -5.21 5.65
C LEU A 244 11.34 -5.61 4.80
N ASN A 245 11.21 -5.49 3.48
CA ASN A 245 12.20 -5.99 2.53
C ASN A 245 12.68 -4.86 1.62
N TRP A 246 13.99 -4.72 1.45
CA TRP A 246 14.61 -3.73 0.57
C TRP A 246 15.57 -4.41 -0.39
N LEU A 247 15.61 -3.92 -1.62
CA LEU A 247 16.71 -4.24 -2.52
C LEU A 247 17.92 -3.38 -2.16
N ALA A 248 19.11 -3.98 -2.12
CA ALA A 248 20.32 -3.33 -1.66
C ALA A 248 21.57 -3.91 -2.34
N LEU A 249 22.71 -3.27 -2.12
CA LEU A 249 24.04 -3.72 -2.55
C LEU A 249 24.90 -4.13 -1.35
N ARG A 250 25.67 -5.22 -1.46
CA ARG A 250 26.51 -5.79 -0.40
C ARG A 250 27.66 -4.89 0.01
N ASP A 251 28.38 -4.34 -0.96
CA ASP A 251 29.59 -3.53 -0.73
C ASP A 251 29.36 -2.03 -0.57
N SER A 252 30.33 -1.39 0.10
CA SER A 252 30.28 0.00 0.54
C SER A 252 30.29 1.02 -0.61
N PHE A 253 29.83 2.22 -0.28
CA PHE A 253 29.75 3.47 -1.03
C PHE A 253 30.97 3.77 -1.91
N HIS A 254 31.20 3.04 -3.00
CA HIS A 254 32.19 3.40 -4.01
C HIS A 254 31.62 4.52 -4.88
N SER A 255 31.66 5.73 -4.29
CA SER A 255 31.26 6.98 -4.89
C SER A 255 32.29 7.41 -5.93
N ASN A 256 32.11 6.98 -7.17
CA ASN A 256 32.54 7.75 -8.33
C ASN A 256 31.30 8.04 -9.17
N GLY A 257 30.58 9.10 -8.80
CA GLY A 257 29.62 9.87 -9.62
C GLY A 257 28.62 9.10 -10.49
N VAL A 258 27.33 9.33 -10.22
CA VAL A 258 26.20 9.12 -11.15
C VAL A 258 25.87 7.63 -11.42
N TYR A 259 24.81 7.13 -10.77
CA TYR A 259 24.16 5.82 -11.01
C TYR A 259 25.02 4.57 -10.72
N GLY A 260 25.29 4.32 -9.43
CA GLY A 260 26.20 3.29 -8.95
C GLY A 260 25.82 1.82 -9.18
N TRP A 261 24.61 1.47 -9.60
CA TRP A 261 24.24 0.06 -9.86
C TRP A 261 24.63 -0.43 -11.27
N LYS A 262 24.95 0.48 -12.20
CA LYS A 262 25.14 0.17 -13.63
C LYS A 262 26.40 -0.66 -13.95
N ARG A 263 27.29 -0.83 -12.97
CA ARG A 263 28.57 -1.55 -13.10
C ARG A 263 28.75 -2.55 -11.96
N VAL A 264 27.65 -2.98 -11.38
CA VAL A 264 27.62 -3.86 -10.22
C VAL A 264 27.22 -5.24 -10.69
N ASP A 265 28.03 -6.23 -10.37
CA ASP A 265 27.75 -7.62 -10.73
C ASP A 265 26.51 -8.12 -9.98
N ALA A 266 25.79 -9.10 -10.55
CA ALA A 266 24.58 -9.66 -9.95
C ALA A 266 24.80 -10.14 -8.50
N GLU A 267 25.99 -10.66 -8.21
CA GLU A 267 26.39 -11.21 -6.92
C GLU A 267 26.42 -10.16 -5.79
N GLU A 268 26.57 -8.89 -6.15
CA GLU A 268 26.56 -7.76 -5.21
C GLU A 268 25.15 -7.34 -4.81
N PHE A 269 24.13 -7.70 -5.58
CA PHE A 269 22.75 -7.43 -5.22
C PHE A 269 22.30 -8.36 -4.10
N VAL A 270 21.55 -7.80 -3.15
CA VAL A 270 21.00 -8.53 -2.02
C VAL A 270 19.65 -7.94 -1.63
N ILE A 271 18.70 -8.80 -1.26
CA ILE A 271 17.48 -8.38 -0.62
C ILE A 271 17.71 -8.46 0.89
N VAL A 272 17.60 -7.33 1.58
CA VAL A 272 17.67 -7.28 3.04
C VAL A 272 16.25 -7.29 3.58
N SER A 273 15.97 -8.25 4.46
CA SER A 273 14.69 -8.38 5.14
C SER A 273 14.87 -8.11 6.63
N LEU A 274 14.11 -7.17 7.18
CA LEU A 274 14.04 -6.89 8.61
C LEU A 274 12.78 -7.52 9.17
N ASP A 275 12.95 -8.52 10.02
CA ASP A 275 11.86 -9.06 10.84
C ASP A 275 11.44 -7.99 11.85
N LEU A 276 10.18 -7.56 11.82
CA LEU A 276 9.73 -6.49 12.71
C LEU A 276 9.58 -6.95 14.16
N GLY A 277 9.38 -8.24 14.43
CA GLY A 277 9.22 -8.77 15.79
C GLY A 277 10.53 -8.94 16.52
N THR A 278 11.51 -9.58 15.86
CA THR A 278 12.85 -9.80 16.43
C THR A 278 13.81 -8.65 16.15
N GLU A 279 13.50 -7.81 15.16
CA GLU A 279 14.29 -6.64 14.76
C GLU A 279 15.71 -7.02 14.30
N THR A 280 15.79 -8.20 13.69
CA THR A 280 17.00 -8.79 13.11
C THR A 280 16.90 -8.87 11.59
N TYR A 281 18.05 -8.76 10.93
CA TYR A 281 18.11 -8.85 9.48
C TYR A 281 18.33 -10.28 8.99
N ARG A 282 17.69 -10.60 7.86
CA ARG A 282 18.05 -11.70 6.97
C ARG A 282 18.45 -11.11 5.62
N ARG A 283 19.24 -11.86 4.86
CA ARG A 283 19.69 -11.49 3.53
C ARG A 283 19.31 -12.62 2.59
N PHE A 284 18.81 -12.26 1.42
CA PHE A 284 18.45 -13.19 0.36
C PHE A 284 19.14 -12.79 -0.94
N MET A 285 19.63 -13.77 -1.70
CA MET A 285 20.08 -13.53 -3.07
C MET A 285 18.91 -13.30 -4.03
N PRO A 286 19.09 -12.44 -5.05
CA PRO A 286 18.20 -12.39 -6.19
C PRO A 286 18.09 -13.75 -6.90
N PRO A 287 17.07 -13.95 -7.76
CA PRO A 287 16.92 -15.16 -8.57
C PRO A 287 18.16 -15.45 -9.43
N SER A 288 18.48 -16.73 -9.64
CA SER A 288 19.66 -17.16 -10.41
C SER A 288 19.62 -16.75 -11.90
N GLY A 289 18.43 -16.44 -12.43
CA GLY A 289 18.26 -15.91 -13.79
C GLY A 289 18.66 -14.44 -13.96
N PHE A 290 18.98 -13.72 -12.88
CA PHE A 290 19.40 -12.32 -12.92
C PHE A 290 20.92 -12.20 -13.13
N ASP A 291 21.32 -11.54 -14.22
CA ASP A 291 22.74 -11.42 -14.60
C ASP A 291 23.38 -10.07 -14.23
N GLY A 292 22.61 -9.12 -13.69
CA GLY A 292 23.10 -7.80 -13.25
C GLY A 292 23.57 -6.86 -14.36
N LYS A 293 23.48 -7.25 -15.64
CA LYS A 293 24.09 -6.51 -16.76
C LYS A 293 23.18 -5.47 -17.39
N SER A 294 21.92 -5.40 -16.97
CA SER A 294 20.96 -4.47 -17.54
C SER A 294 21.22 -3.02 -17.09
N PRO A 295 21.04 -2.02 -17.99
CA PRO A 295 21.02 -0.62 -17.60
C PRO A 295 19.78 -0.21 -16.78
N VAL A 296 18.72 -1.03 -16.78
CA VAL A 296 17.47 -0.77 -16.06
C VAL A 296 17.63 -1.19 -14.59
N GLU A 297 17.29 -0.31 -13.66
CA GLU A 297 17.35 -0.63 -12.23
C GLU A 297 16.32 -1.72 -11.87
N PRO A 298 16.73 -2.84 -11.26
CA PRO A 298 15.80 -3.85 -10.77
C PRO A 298 14.94 -3.30 -9.64
N SER A 299 13.78 -3.92 -9.41
CA SER A 299 12.86 -3.51 -8.36
C SER A 299 12.26 -4.71 -7.63
N ILE A 300 11.79 -4.49 -6.41
CA ILE A 300 11.00 -5.48 -5.67
C ILE A 300 9.60 -4.94 -5.41
N CYS A 301 8.63 -5.83 -5.42
CA CYS A 301 7.21 -5.53 -5.16
C CYS A 301 6.53 -6.72 -4.50
N ILE A 302 5.27 -6.54 -4.08
CA ILE A 302 4.42 -7.63 -3.62
C ILE A 302 3.33 -7.87 -4.66
N LEU A 303 3.26 -9.08 -5.21
CA LEU A 303 2.19 -9.51 -6.12
C LEU A 303 1.60 -10.81 -5.59
N ARG A 304 0.28 -10.86 -5.43
CA ARG A 304 -0.45 -12.04 -4.91
C ARG A 304 0.15 -12.60 -3.61
N ASP A 305 0.53 -11.71 -2.69
CA ASP A 305 1.19 -12.03 -1.42
C ASP A 305 2.58 -12.69 -1.53
N TYR A 306 3.21 -12.67 -2.70
CA TYR A 306 4.60 -13.09 -2.88
C TYR A 306 5.54 -11.89 -2.92
N LEU A 307 6.74 -12.07 -2.37
CA LEU A 307 7.85 -11.17 -2.66
C LEU A 307 8.30 -11.40 -4.10
N CYS A 308 8.22 -10.36 -4.91
CA CYS A 308 8.58 -10.41 -6.32
C CYS A 308 9.83 -9.58 -6.60
N PHE A 309 10.68 -10.11 -7.48
CA PHE A 309 11.86 -9.43 -8.00
C PHE A 309 11.69 -9.22 -9.49
N SER A 310 11.76 -7.96 -9.93
CA SER A 310 11.57 -7.57 -11.33
C SER A 310 12.88 -7.05 -11.89
N HIS A 311 13.26 -7.53 -13.06
CA HIS A 311 14.42 -7.05 -13.78
C HIS A 311 14.19 -7.06 -15.29
N ASP A 312 15.01 -6.29 -15.97
CA ASP A 312 15.14 -6.33 -17.41
C ASP A 312 16.03 -7.51 -17.82
N ASP A 313 15.57 -8.31 -18.78
CA ASP A 313 16.35 -9.36 -19.44
C ASP A 313 16.77 -8.86 -20.83
N LYS A 314 18.07 -8.60 -20.99
CA LYS A 314 18.71 -8.24 -22.27
C LYS A 314 18.04 -7.10 -23.05
N ARG A 315 17.33 -6.20 -22.36
CA ARG A 315 16.57 -5.08 -22.97
C ARG A 315 15.44 -5.51 -23.90
N THR A 316 14.98 -6.77 -23.80
CA THR A 316 13.89 -7.29 -24.62
C THR A 316 12.63 -7.53 -23.81
N ASP A 317 12.79 -8.00 -22.58
CA ASP A 317 11.70 -8.44 -21.74
C ASP A 317 11.85 -7.91 -20.31
N LEU A 318 10.71 -7.54 -19.72
CA LEU A 318 10.58 -7.42 -18.27
C LEU A 318 10.28 -8.80 -17.69
N VAL A 319 11.19 -9.30 -16.86
CA VAL A 319 11.04 -10.59 -16.17
C VAL A 319 10.73 -10.33 -14.70
N VAL A 320 9.67 -10.96 -14.21
CA VAL A 320 9.26 -10.90 -12.80
C VAL A 320 9.32 -12.30 -12.23
N TRP A 321 10.09 -12.44 -11.16
CA TRP A 321 10.21 -13.65 -10.36
C TRP A 321 9.37 -13.51 -9.09
N LYS A 322 8.90 -14.64 -8.55
CA LYS A 322 8.29 -14.71 -7.21
C LYS A 322 9.05 -15.70 -6.35
N MET A 323 9.15 -15.40 -5.07
CA MET A 323 9.67 -16.31 -4.06
C MET A 323 8.50 -17.13 -3.52
N GLU A 324 8.36 -18.39 -3.95
CA GLU A 324 7.20 -19.24 -3.59
C GLU A 324 7.10 -19.46 -2.08
N GLU A 325 8.25 -19.62 -1.41
CA GLU A 325 8.33 -19.73 0.03
C GLU A 325 9.20 -18.59 0.58
N PHE A 326 8.57 -17.64 1.26
CA PHE A 326 9.26 -16.46 1.76
C PHE A 326 10.40 -16.83 2.71
N GLY A 327 11.62 -16.44 2.33
CA GLY A 327 12.86 -16.71 3.06
C GLY A 327 13.66 -17.92 2.56
N VAL A 328 13.18 -18.64 1.54
CA VAL A 328 13.88 -19.77 0.90
C VAL A 328 14.35 -19.34 -0.49
N GLU A 329 15.66 -19.15 -0.65
CA GLU A 329 16.25 -18.63 -1.91
C GLU A 329 16.02 -19.58 -3.10
N GLU A 330 16.01 -20.89 -2.85
CA GLU A 330 15.80 -21.91 -3.88
C GLU A 330 14.35 -21.93 -4.40
N SER A 331 13.44 -21.20 -3.75
CA SER A 331 12.02 -21.15 -4.11
C SER A 331 11.68 -20.08 -5.16
N TRP A 332 12.67 -19.37 -5.68
CA TRP A 332 12.47 -18.41 -6.78
C TRP A 332 11.98 -19.11 -8.05
N THR A 333 10.83 -18.68 -8.55
CA THR A 333 10.26 -19.13 -9.83
C THR A 333 9.88 -17.94 -10.70
N GLU A 334 9.99 -18.07 -12.02
CA GLU A 334 9.55 -17.04 -12.95
C GLU A 334 8.02 -16.93 -12.86
N LEU A 335 7.52 -15.75 -12.51
CA LEU A 335 6.08 -15.48 -12.44
C LEU A 335 5.54 -15.05 -13.81
N LEU A 336 6.27 -14.15 -14.47
CA LEU A 336 5.86 -13.59 -15.76
C LEU A 336 7.05 -12.97 -16.51
N ARG A 337 6.97 -13.04 -17.84
CA ARG A 337 7.93 -12.47 -18.79
C ARG A 337 7.15 -11.70 -19.84
N ILE A 338 7.40 -10.40 -19.92
CA ILE A 338 6.64 -9.48 -20.77
C ILE A 338 7.59 -8.79 -21.73
N SER A 339 7.39 -9.02 -23.02
CA SER A 339 8.14 -8.29 -24.05
C SER A 339 7.83 -6.80 -24.01
N TYR A 340 8.86 -5.96 -24.07
CA TYR A 340 8.67 -4.51 -24.16
C TYR A 340 7.91 -4.09 -25.42
N GLN A 341 7.96 -4.90 -26.49
CA GLN A 341 7.17 -4.67 -27.70
C GLN A 341 5.67 -4.73 -27.39
N ASN A 342 5.25 -5.65 -26.51
CA ASN A 342 3.87 -5.77 -26.08
C ASN A 342 3.44 -4.59 -25.19
N LEU A 343 4.38 -4.03 -24.41
CA LEU A 343 4.10 -2.83 -23.59
C LEU A 343 3.94 -1.56 -24.44
N GLN A 344 4.38 -1.57 -25.71
CA GLN A 344 4.25 -0.45 -26.65
C GLN A 344 4.75 0.89 -26.07
N SER A 345 5.84 0.85 -25.29
CA SER A 345 6.35 2.06 -24.63
C SER A 345 7.00 3.01 -25.62
N ALA A 346 6.69 4.30 -25.49
CA ALA A 346 7.24 5.37 -26.34
C ALA A 346 8.71 5.70 -26.03
N HIS A 347 9.29 5.07 -24.99
CA HIS A 347 10.64 5.37 -24.46
C HIS A 347 11.62 4.20 -24.62
N LEU A 348 11.44 3.38 -25.66
CA LEU A 348 12.29 2.21 -25.93
C LEU A 348 13.51 2.51 -26.83
N ASP A 349 13.80 3.77 -27.13
CA ASP A 349 15.03 4.14 -27.83
C ASP A 349 16.26 3.86 -26.94
N PHE A 350 17.39 3.48 -27.57
CA PHE A 350 18.63 3.01 -26.91
C PHE A 350 19.16 3.93 -25.79
N VAL A 351 18.82 5.22 -25.82
CA VAL A 351 19.30 6.24 -24.84
C VAL A 351 18.34 6.40 -23.65
N ASP A 352 17.08 5.98 -23.78
CA ASP A 352 16.00 6.25 -22.81
C ASP A 352 15.80 5.12 -21.79
N LEU A 353 16.09 3.87 -22.16
CA LEU A 353 15.90 2.69 -21.29
C LEU A 353 16.61 2.82 -19.93
N GLN A 354 17.72 3.55 -19.87
CA GLN A 354 18.47 3.76 -18.62
C GLN A 354 17.70 4.61 -17.57
N TYR A 355 16.59 5.23 -17.96
CA TYR A 355 15.69 5.98 -17.09
C TYR A 355 14.30 5.33 -16.99
N SER A 356 14.04 4.28 -17.80
CA SER A 356 12.80 3.49 -17.81
C SER A 356 12.77 2.46 -16.69
N GLN A 357 12.77 2.90 -15.42
CA GLN A 357 12.49 1.97 -14.33
C GLN A 357 11.06 1.46 -14.44
N TRP A 358 10.88 0.16 -14.30
CA TRP A 358 9.58 -0.52 -14.33
C TRP A 358 9.21 -1.04 -12.95
N LEU A 359 7.97 -0.78 -12.54
CA LEU A 359 7.47 -1.19 -11.23
C LEU A 359 6.09 -1.85 -11.39
N PRO A 360 5.99 -3.16 -11.18
CA PRO A 360 4.70 -3.81 -10.98
C PRO A 360 4.03 -3.30 -9.71
N LEU A 361 2.81 -2.77 -9.86
CA LEU A 361 2.04 -2.19 -8.76
C LEU A 361 1.06 -3.19 -8.15
N HIS A 362 0.38 -3.97 -9.00
CA HIS A 362 -0.62 -4.93 -8.56
C HIS A 362 -0.94 -5.92 -9.69
N LEU A 363 -1.21 -7.18 -9.34
CA LEU A 363 -1.65 -8.23 -10.25
C LEU A 363 -3.05 -8.70 -9.81
N SER A 364 -4.06 -8.49 -10.65
CA SER A 364 -5.44 -8.95 -10.36
C SER A 364 -5.54 -10.47 -10.44
N ASP A 365 -6.17 -11.09 -9.45
CA ASP A 365 -6.48 -12.53 -9.46
C ASP A 365 -7.65 -12.88 -10.37
N ARG A 366 -8.54 -11.92 -10.66
CA ARG A 366 -9.79 -12.18 -11.39
C ARG A 366 -9.66 -11.87 -12.88
N ASP A 367 -8.92 -10.82 -13.20
CA ASP A 367 -8.90 -10.23 -14.54
C ASP A 367 -7.61 -10.55 -15.31
N ASP A 368 -6.67 -11.28 -14.68
CA ASP A 368 -5.33 -11.57 -15.23
C ASP A 368 -4.63 -10.33 -15.79
N THR A 369 -4.85 -9.19 -15.12
CA THR A 369 -4.35 -7.89 -15.55
C THR A 369 -3.32 -7.40 -14.55
N LEU A 370 -2.14 -7.09 -15.06
CA LEU A 370 -1.02 -6.50 -14.32
C LEU A 370 -1.04 -4.98 -14.49
N ILE A 371 -0.98 -4.25 -13.38
CA ILE A 371 -0.84 -2.79 -13.38
C ILE A 371 0.65 -2.49 -13.23
N LEU A 372 1.23 -1.84 -14.24
CA LEU A 372 2.64 -1.47 -14.32
C LEU A 372 2.79 0.05 -14.31
N ALA A 373 3.79 0.54 -13.59
CA ALA A 373 4.27 1.92 -13.71
C ALA A 373 5.62 1.94 -14.44
N ASN A 374 5.83 2.96 -15.27
CA ASN A 374 7.13 3.30 -15.84
C ASN A 374 7.51 4.72 -15.40
N LYS A 375 8.76 4.92 -14.94
CA LYS A 375 9.20 6.19 -14.35
C LYS A 375 9.13 7.37 -15.31
N GLN A 376 9.23 7.12 -16.60
CA GLN A 376 9.13 8.13 -17.66
C GLN A 376 7.70 8.33 -18.15
N GLU A 377 6.82 7.34 -17.98
CA GLU A 377 5.42 7.44 -18.38
C GLU A 377 4.57 8.08 -17.27
N ARG A 378 3.72 9.04 -17.66
CA ARG A 378 2.75 9.66 -16.73
C ARG A 378 1.51 8.80 -16.47
N GLN A 379 1.37 7.70 -17.20
CA GLN A 379 0.22 6.82 -17.18
C GLN A 379 0.67 5.44 -16.70
N ALA A 380 -0.18 4.75 -15.94
CA ALA A 380 0.03 3.34 -15.70
C ALA A 380 -0.38 2.55 -16.95
N ILE A 381 0.25 1.38 -17.10
CA ILE A 381 -0.05 0.41 -18.13
C ILE A 381 -0.83 -0.73 -17.49
N LEU A 382 -1.98 -1.04 -18.07
CA LEU A 382 -2.81 -2.19 -17.78
C LEU A 382 -2.45 -3.26 -18.80
N TYR A 383 -1.70 -4.26 -18.36
CA TYR A 383 -1.23 -5.35 -19.20
C TYR A 383 -2.07 -6.60 -18.96
N ASN A 384 -2.78 -7.05 -19.99
CA ASN A 384 -3.59 -8.27 -19.92
C ASN A 384 -2.71 -9.48 -20.27
N LEU A 385 -2.60 -10.42 -19.34
CA LEU A 385 -1.73 -11.60 -19.47
C LEU A 385 -2.29 -12.66 -20.42
N ARG A 386 -3.59 -12.62 -20.77
CA ARG A 386 -4.23 -13.64 -21.62
C ARG A 386 -3.99 -13.37 -23.10
N ASP A 387 -4.07 -12.10 -23.51
CA ASP A 387 -3.94 -11.68 -24.90
C ASP A 387 -2.67 -10.85 -25.17
N ASN A 388 -1.85 -10.62 -24.15
CA ASN A 388 -0.62 -9.83 -24.20
C ASN A 388 -0.83 -8.38 -24.64
N SER A 389 -2.03 -7.82 -24.43
CA SER A 389 -2.34 -6.44 -24.77
C SER A 389 -1.99 -5.47 -23.64
N ALA A 390 -1.54 -4.26 -24.01
CA ALA A 390 -1.23 -3.18 -23.08
C ALA A 390 -2.11 -1.96 -23.36
N VAL A 391 -2.81 -1.46 -22.33
CA VAL A 391 -3.62 -0.25 -22.42
C VAL A 391 -3.16 0.76 -21.37
N ARG A 392 -3.11 2.04 -21.72
CA ARG A 392 -2.70 3.11 -20.79
C ARG A 392 -3.91 3.76 -20.12
N THR A 393 -3.77 4.02 -18.82
CA THR A 393 -4.78 4.74 -18.04
C THR A 393 -4.94 6.17 -18.54
N ARG A 394 -6.17 6.67 -18.66
CA ARG A 394 -6.47 8.05 -19.07
C ARG A 394 -6.83 8.87 -17.82
N ILE A 395 -6.06 9.92 -17.55
CA ILE A 395 -6.26 10.81 -16.39
C ILE A 395 -5.94 12.24 -16.79
N SER A 396 -6.74 13.20 -16.33
CA SER A 396 -6.51 14.64 -16.55
C SER A 396 -5.42 15.21 -15.64
N ASP A 397 -5.29 14.68 -14.43
CA ASP A 397 -4.32 15.08 -13.41
C ASP A 397 -2.99 14.28 -13.51
N LYS A 398 -1.91 14.88 -12.98
CA LYS A 398 -0.60 14.21 -12.88
C LYS A 398 -0.58 13.28 -11.67
N VAL A 399 -0.66 11.97 -11.93
CA VAL A 399 -0.48 10.91 -10.92
C VAL A 399 0.99 10.53 -10.80
N GLU A 400 1.48 10.40 -9.58
CA GLU A 400 2.79 9.83 -9.27
C GLU A 400 2.68 8.31 -9.09
N TRP A 401 2.71 7.56 -10.19
CA TRP A 401 2.49 6.11 -10.15
C TRP A 401 3.55 5.33 -9.35
N PHE A 402 4.79 5.80 -9.29
CA PHE A 402 5.85 5.19 -8.47
C PHE A 402 5.62 5.35 -6.96
N SER A 403 4.86 6.38 -6.58
CA SER A 403 4.44 6.61 -5.20
C SER A 403 3.20 5.80 -4.85
N ALA A 404 2.56 5.13 -5.82
CA ALA A 404 1.35 4.36 -5.56
C ALA A 404 1.61 3.19 -4.61
N LYS A 405 0.60 2.88 -3.78
CA LYS A 405 0.64 1.78 -2.82
C LYS A 405 -0.64 0.96 -2.90
N VAL A 406 -0.51 -0.36 -2.82
CA VAL A 406 -1.68 -1.23 -2.63
C VAL A 406 -2.27 -0.95 -1.25
N HIS A 407 -3.57 -0.72 -1.23
CA HIS A 407 -4.35 -0.41 -0.04
C HIS A 407 -5.56 -1.32 0.03
N VAL A 408 -5.82 -1.87 1.20
CA VAL A 408 -7.00 -2.67 1.47
C VAL A 408 -7.83 -1.90 2.47
N GLU A 409 -9.06 -1.55 2.11
CA GLU A 409 -9.96 -0.90 3.05
C GLU A 409 -10.21 -1.82 4.25
N SER A 410 -10.27 -1.25 5.45
CA SER A 410 -10.39 -2.02 6.69
C SER A 410 -11.24 -1.31 7.73
N LEU A 411 -11.91 -2.11 8.56
CA LEU A 411 -12.67 -1.67 9.72
C LEU A 411 -11.83 -1.45 10.99
N VAL A 412 -10.51 -1.60 10.92
CA VAL A 412 -9.61 -1.42 12.07
C VAL A 412 -9.66 0.04 12.56
N SER A 413 -10.28 0.26 13.73
CA SER A 413 -10.55 1.59 14.28
C SER A 413 -9.52 2.17 15.21
N ASP A 414 -8.84 1.32 15.96
CA ASP A 414 -7.84 1.73 16.92
C ASP A 414 -6.50 1.15 16.52
N ILE A 415 -5.67 1.96 15.88
CA ILE A 415 -4.30 1.57 15.51
C ILE A 415 -3.42 1.31 16.74
N LEU A 416 -3.81 1.82 17.92
CA LEU A 416 -3.12 1.66 19.19
C LEU A 416 -3.63 0.48 20.03
N LYS A 417 -4.69 -0.22 19.59
CA LYS A 417 -5.33 -1.33 20.34
C LYS A 417 -5.62 -2.54 19.47
N VAL A 418 -4.77 -2.82 18.50
CA VAL A 418 -4.64 -4.20 18.03
C VAL A 418 -3.80 -4.83 19.15
N SER A 419 -4.27 -5.54 20.17
CA SER A 419 -5.49 -6.27 20.49
C SER A 419 -5.98 -5.92 21.90
N ALA A 420 -7.28 -6.05 22.09
CA ALA A 420 -7.84 -6.62 23.31
C ALA A 420 -8.61 -7.88 22.89
N SER A 421 -7.93 -9.02 22.82
CA SER A 421 -8.46 -10.39 23.02
C SER A 421 -7.37 -11.44 22.82
#